data_AF-A0A136MNL0-F1
#
_entry.id   AF-A0A136MNL0-F1
#
_cell.length_a   1.000
_cell.length_b   1.000
_cell.length_c   1.000
_cell.angle_alpha   90.00
_cell.angle_beta   90.00
_cell.angle_gamma   90.00
#
_symmetry.space_group_name_H-M   'P 1'
#
loop_
_entity.id
_entity.type
_entity.pdbx_description
1 polymer ?
#
loop_
_entity_poly.entity_id
_entity_poly.type
_entity_poly.pdbx_seq_one_letter_code
_entity_poly.pdbx_strand_id
1 'polypeptide(L)'
;MDKLAWAYLRADQAIKAFSLWQKMIQEGPDSTLARKSFVQAKLETARSLRSRKMINPALVQLKDALKLVNDAAVIYQELGDIYSEKQEWVNASFYYEKSIEFNPTDKNVRALFRAAKTRARSFKG
;
A
#
# COMPACT_ATOMS: atom_id res chain seq x y z
N MET A 1 -8.40 19.97 -9.83
CA MET A 1 -7.12 19.32 -10.23
C MET A 1 -7.10 17.82 -9.90
N ASP A 2 -7.71 17.39 -8.79
CA ASP A 2 -7.78 15.95 -8.44
C ASP A 2 -8.39 15.04 -9.52
N LYS A 3 -9.56 15.38 -10.07
CA LYS A 3 -10.19 14.64 -11.19
C LYS A 3 -9.28 14.52 -12.42
N LEU A 4 -8.44 15.54 -12.67
CA LEU A 4 -7.48 15.54 -13.77
C LEU A 4 -6.32 14.59 -13.50
N ALA A 5 -5.83 14.51 -12.26
CA ALA A 5 -4.81 13.55 -11.87
C ALA A 5 -5.30 12.11 -12.08
N TRP A 6 -6.54 11.83 -11.67
CA TRP A 6 -7.20 10.55 -11.94
C TRP A 6 -7.37 10.26 -13.44
N ALA A 7 -7.70 11.27 -14.25
CA ALA A 7 -7.76 11.12 -15.70
C ALA A 7 -6.39 10.74 -16.28
N TYR A 8 -5.30 11.38 -15.84
CA TYR A 8 -3.95 11.01 -16.25
C TYR A 8 -3.58 9.59 -15.84
N LEU A 9 -3.92 9.16 -14.62
CA LEU A 9 -3.62 7.81 -14.17
C LEU A 9 -4.34 6.75 -15.02
N ARG A 10 -5.62 6.98 -15.33
CA ARG A 10 -6.40 6.09 -16.21
C ARG A 10 -5.89 6.06 -17.65
N ALA A 11 -5.21 7.10 -18.09
CA ALA A 11 -4.55 7.18 -19.38
C ALA A 11 -3.12 6.59 -19.38
N ASP A 12 -2.74 5.82 -18.35
CA ASP A 12 -1.39 5.26 -18.13
C ASP A 12 -0.28 6.33 -18.00
N GLN A 13 -0.66 7.58 -17.72
CA GLN A 13 0.25 8.71 -17.53
C GLN A 13 0.52 8.93 -16.03
N ALA A 14 0.92 7.87 -15.33
CA ALA A 14 1.10 7.86 -13.86
C ALA A 14 2.05 8.96 -13.37
N ILE A 15 3.13 9.25 -14.11
CA ILE A 15 4.08 10.33 -13.75
C ILE A 15 3.37 11.69 -13.69
N LYS A 16 2.52 12.02 -14.67
CA LYS A 16 1.77 13.28 -14.69
C LYS A 16 0.70 13.33 -13.62
N ALA A 17 0.04 12.19 -13.36
CA ALA A 17 -0.92 12.09 -12.27
C ALA A 17 -0.25 12.38 -10.92
N PHE A 18 0.89 11.72 -10.66
CA PHE A 18 1.64 11.85 -9.42
C PHE A 18 2.23 13.24 -9.22
N SER A 19 2.77 13.86 -10.27
CA SER A 19 3.27 15.24 -10.18
C SER A 19 2.15 16.23 -9.86
N LEU A 20 0.94 16.01 -10.41
CA LEU A 20 -0.21 16.87 -10.12
C LEU A 20 -0.65 16.73 -8.66
N TRP A 21 -0.71 15.51 -8.11
CA TRP A 21 -0.96 15.32 -6.68
C TRP A 21 0.12 15.95 -5.80
N GLN A 22 1.40 15.78 -6.13
CA GLN A 22 2.49 16.41 -5.38
C GLN A 22 2.36 17.93 -5.36
N LYS A 23 2.07 18.53 -6.51
CA LYS A 23 1.85 19.98 -6.61
C LYS A 23 0.65 20.44 -5.76
N MET A 24 -0.47 19.73 -5.83
CA MET A 24 -1.65 20.05 -5.01
C MET A 24 -1.36 19.97 -3.51
N ILE A 25 -0.50 19.04 -3.08
CA ILE A 25 -0.10 18.91 -1.68
C ILE A 25 0.79 20.07 -1.23
N GLN A 26 1.65 20.58 -2.10
CA GLN A 26 2.57 21.68 -1.79
C GLN A 26 1.88 23.05 -1.78
N GLU A 27 0.91 23.28 -2.66
CA GLU A 27 0.43 24.64 -2.98
C GLU A 27 -1.01 24.93 -2.52
N GLY A 28 -1.78 23.94 -2.04
CA GLY A 28 -3.25 24.04 -2.01
C GLY A 28 -3.94 23.97 -0.63
N PRO A 29 -5.08 24.68 -0.44
CA PRO A 29 -5.97 24.48 0.71
C PRO A 29 -6.58 23.06 0.76
N ASP A 30 -6.61 22.34 -0.37
CA ASP A 30 -7.14 20.98 -0.51
C ASP A 30 -6.10 19.86 -0.26
N SER A 31 -4.99 20.17 0.42
CA SER A 31 -3.87 19.22 0.62
C SER A 31 -4.29 17.88 1.23
N THR A 32 -5.32 17.88 2.08
CA THR A 32 -5.87 16.65 2.68
C THR A 32 -6.55 15.75 1.66
N LEU A 33 -7.39 16.30 0.77
CA LEU A 33 -8.03 15.53 -0.30
C LEU A 33 -6.96 15.01 -1.27
N ALA A 34 -6.02 15.86 -1.67
CA ALA A 34 -4.94 15.48 -2.56
C ALA A 34 -4.07 14.34 -1.98
N ARG A 35 -3.73 14.37 -0.68
CA ARG A 35 -3.03 13.26 -0.01
C ARG A 35 -3.85 11.96 -0.08
N LYS A 36 -5.14 12.01 0.27
CA LYS A 36 -6.02 10.82 0.23
C LYS A 36 -6.10 10.22 -1.17
N SER A 37 -6.39 11.03 -2.18
CA SER A 37 -6.44 10.58 -3.58
C SER A 37 -5.09 10.04 -4.06
N PHE A 38 -3.99 10.68 -3.68
CA PHE A 38 -2.66 10.23 -4.08
C PHE A 38 -2.32 8.86 -3.48
N VAL A 39 -2.66 8.65 -2.21
CA VAL A 39 -2.48 7.37 -1.53
C VAL A 39 -3.32 6.29 -2.21
N GLN A 40 -4.57 6.58 -2.52
CA GLN A 40 -5.44 5.65 -3.22
C GLN A 40 -4.86 5.29 -4.60
N ALA A 41 -4.39 6.28 -5.36
CA ALA A 41 -3.74 6.07 -6.65
C ALA A 41 -2.48 5.20 -6.53
N LYS A 42 -1.66 5.41 -5.51
CA LYS A 42 -0.48 4.59 -5.21
C LYS A 42 -0.85 3.15 -4.87
N LEU A 43 -1.91 2.94 -4.08
CA LEU A 43 -2.46 1.62 -3.76
C LEU A 43 -2.95 0.88 -5.01
N GLU A 44 -3.75 1.55 -5.85
CA GLU A 44 -4.25 0.97 -7.10
C GLU A 44 -3.11 0.61 -8.06
N THR A 45 -2.11 1.49 -8.16
CA THR A 45 -0.90 1.23 -8.95
C THR A 45 -0.12 0.04 -8.40
N ALA A 46 0.04 -0.05 -7.07
CA ALA A 46 0.72 -1.18 -6.43
C ALA A 46 0.02 -2.50 -6.71
N ARG A 47 -1.31 -2.55 -6.60
CA ARG A 47 -2.12 -3.75 -6.90
C ARG A 47 -1.99 -4.15 -8.36
N SER A 48 -2.04 -3.20 -9.28
CA SER A 48 -1.84 -3.44 -10.71
C SER A 48 -0.44 -4.00 -10.98
N LEU A 49 0.62 -3.38 -10.43
CA LEU A 49 2.00 -3.86 -10.57
C LEU A 49 2.19 -5.26 -9.99
N ARG A 50 1.61 -5.53 -8.80
CA ARG A 50 1.62 -6.85 -8.17
C ARG A 50 0.96 -7.91 -9.05
N SER A 51 -0.20 -7.60 -9.64
CA SER A 51 -0.90 -8.51 -10.57
C SER A 51 -0.05 -8.86 -11.80
N ARG A 52 0.79 -7.91 -12.25
CA ARG A 52 1.76 -8.09 -13.34
C ARG A 52 3.08 -8.72 -12.89
N LYS A 53 3.16 -9.25 -11.67
CA LYS A 53 4.38 -9.81 -11.05
C LYS A 53 5.54 -8.81 -10.91
N MET A 54 5.28 -7.51 -11.05
CA MET A 54 6.26 -6.44 -10.85
C MET A 54 6.33 -6.08 -9.36
N ILE A 55 6.89 -7.00 -8.57
CA ILE A 55 6.86 -6.93 -7.10
C ILE A 55 7.64 -5.74 -6.55
N ASN A 56 8.87 -5.50 -7.02
CA ASN A 56 9.70 -4.40 -6.51
C ASN A 56 9.06 -3.03 -6.77
N PRO A 57 8.57 -2.72 -8.00
CA PRO A 57 7.80 -1.50 -8.25
C PRO A 57 6.56 -1.36 -7.36
N ALA A 58 5.81 -2.45 -7.12
CA ALA A 58 4.64 -2.42 -6.24
C ALA A 58 5.03 -2.02 -4.81
N LEU A 59 6.10 -2.61 -4.26
CA LEU A 59 6.63 -2.27 -2.94
C LEU A 59 7.05 -0.79 -2.84
N VAL A 60 7.63 -0.22 -3.91
CA VAL A 60 7.97 1.21 -3.95
C VAL A 60 6.70 2.07 -3.80
N GLN A 61 5.63 1.75 -4.54
CA GLN A 61 4.40 2.53 -4.46
C GLN A 61 3.75 2.46 -3.07
N LEU A 62 3.74 1.27 -2.43
CA LEU A 62 3.21 1.11 -1.07
C LEU A 62 4.05 1.87 -0.04
N LYS A 63 5.38 1.81 -0.13
CA LYS A 63 6.27 2.54 0.79
C LYS A 63 6.16 4.05 0.63
N ASP A 64 5.94 4.53 -0.59
CA ASP A 64 5.66 5.95 -0.82
C ASP A 64 4.29 6.35 -0.27
N ALA A 65 3.28 5.50 -0.40
CA ALA A 65 1.96 5.76 0.17
C ALA A 65 2.00 5.91 1.71
N LEU A 66 2.83 5.12 2.40
CA LEU A 66 3.02 5.24 3.86
C LEU A 66 3.49 6.63 4.31
N LYS A 67 4.22 7.36 3.45
CA LYS A 67 4.73 8.70 3.79
C LYS A 67 3.62 9.77 3.75
N LEU A 68 2.44 9.43 3.23
CA LEU A 68 1.36 10.37 2.92
C LEU A 68 0.15 10.22 3.86
N VAL A 69 0.06 9.14 4.66
CA VAL A 69 -1.09 8.86 5.52
C VAL A 69 -0.75 8.68 6.98
N ASN A 70 -1.75 8.98 7.81
CA ASN A 70 -1.78 8.61 9.22
C ASN A 70 -2.48 7.26 9.46
N ASP A 71 -3.41 6.85 8.59
CA ASP A 71 -4.03 5.51 8.64
C ASP A 71 -3.39 4.63 7.57
N ALA A 72 -2.54 3.72 8.03
CA ALA A 72 -1.74 2.85 7.19
C ALA A 72 -2.22 1.39 7.20
N ALA A 73 -3.36 1.07 7.82
CA ALA A 73 -3.82 -0.31 8.01
C ALA A 73 -3.85 -1.09 6.70
N VAL A 74 -4.48 -0.52 5.66
CA VAL A 74 -4.60 -1.13 4.33
C VAL A 74 -3.23 -1.28 3.66
N ILE A 75 -2.35 -0.29 3.78
CA ILE A 75 -1.03 -0.33 3.14
C ILE A 75 -0.16 -1.42 3.77
N TYR A 76 -0.20 -1.55 5.09
CA TYR A 76 0.51 -2.61 5.79
C TYR A 76 -0.05 -4.00 5.48
N GLN A 77 -1.36 -4.13 5.29
CA GLN A 77 -1.95 -5.38 4.82
C GLN A 77 -1.41 -5.75 3.43
N GLU A 78 -1.42 -4.82 2.47
CA GLU A 78 -0.90 -5.06 1.11
C GLU A 78 0.59 -5.42 1.10
N LEU A 79 1.39 -4.80 1.96
CA LEU A 79 2.79 -5.19 2.16
C LEU A 79 2.89 -6.64 2.68
N GLY A 80 2.12 -6.98 3.71
CA GLY A 80 2.06 -8.33 4.25
C GLY A 80 1.66 -9.37 3.20
N ASP A 81 0.68 -9.04 2.37
CA ASP A 81 0.22 -9.89 1.28
C ASP A 81 1.33 -10.14 0.25
N ILE A 82 2.07 -9.10 -0.17
CA ILE A 82 3.20 -9.26 -1.09
C ILE A 82 4.28 -10.16 -0.48
N TYR A 83 4.67 -9.94 0.77
CA TYR A 83 5.67 -10.79 1.41
C TYR A 83 5.18 -12.23 1.61
N SER A 84 3.88 -12.41 1.83
CA SER A 84 3.23 -13.73 1.88
C SER A 84 3.30 -14.45 0.53
N GLU A 85 3.07 -13.75 -0.60
CA GLU A 85 3.25 -14.32 -1.94
C GLU A 85 4.68 -14.74 -2.23
N LYS A 86 5.66 -14.00 -1.69
CA LYS A 86 7.09 -14.35 -1.76
C LYS A 86 7.49 -15.48 -0.81
N GLN A 87 6.55 -16.01 0.00
CA GLN A 87 6.82 -16.96 1.07
C GLN A 87 7.80 -16.44 2.13
N GLU A 88 7.97 -15.13 2.24
CA GLU A 88 8.79 -14.48 3.26
C GLU A 88 7.93 -14.30 4.53
N TRP A 89 7.61 -15.40 5.19
CA TRP A 89 6.61 -15.45 6.26
C TRP A 89 6.92 -14.57 7.47
N VAL A 90 8.21 -14.37 7.77
CA VAL A 90 8.66 -13.46 8.85
C VAL A 90 8.24 -12.03 8.51
N ASN A 91 8.57 -11.55 7.30
CA ASN A 91 8.21 -10.22 6.83
C ASN A 91 6.68 -10.07 6.71
N ALA A 92 6.00 -11.08 6.16
CA ALA A 92 4.55 -11.08 6.07
C ALA A 92 3.89 -10.90 7.45
N SER A 93 4.33 -11.67 8.45
CA SER A 93 3.80 -11.56 9.81
C SER A 93 4.07 -10.18 10.44
N PHE A 94 5.24 -9.61 10.20
CA PHE A 94 5.59 -8.27 10.68
C PHE A 94 4.64 -7.20 10.13
N TYR A 95 4.37 -7.21 8.81
CA TYR A 95 3.50 -6.21 8.20
C TYR A 95 2.02 -6.41 8.53
N TYR A 96 1.55 -7.65 8.66
CA TYR A 96 0.18 -7.88 9.16
C TYR A 96 0.02 -7.42 10.61
N GLU A 97 1.04 -7.61 11.47
CA GLU A 97 1.04 -7.07 12.84
C GLU A 97 0.92 -5.55 12.83
N LYS A 98 1.71 -4.87 11.98
CA LYS A 98 1.58 -3.42 11.78
C LYS A 98 0.18 -3.01 11.31
N SER A 99 -0.44 -3.74 10.40
CA SER A 99 -1.82 -3.45 9.98
C SER A 99 -2.82 -3.54 11.15
N ILE A 100 -2.66 -4.54 12.03
CA ILE A 100 -3.49 -4.74 13.23
C ILE A 100 -3.30 -3.63 14.27
N GLU A 101 -2.09 -3.04 14.38
CA GLU A 101 -1.85 -1.88 15.25
C GLU A 101 -2.74 -0.68 14.87
N PHE A 102 -3.03 -0.49 13.59
CA PHE A 102 -3.90 0.60 13.09
C PHE A 102 -5.39 0.23 13.06
N ASN A 103 -5.72 -1.03 12.72
CA ASN A 103 -7.09 -1.53 12.77
C ASN A 103 -7.17 -2.85 13.54
N PRO A 104 -7.30 -2.80 14.88
CA PRO A 104 -7.29 -3.99 15.71
C PRO A 104 -8.56 -4.84 15.53
N THR A 105 -9.59 -4.33 14.87
CA THR A 105 -10.87 -5.03 14.68
C THR A 105 -10.93 -5.84 13.39
N ASP A 106 -9.92 -5.73 12.51
CA ASP A 106 -9.87 -6.49 11.26
C ASP A 106 -9.64 -8.00 11.55
N LYS A 107 -10.69 -8.80 11.37
CA LYS A 107 -10.63 -10.25 11.58
C LYS A 107 -9.84 -10.96 10.46
N ASN A 108 -9.87 -10.40 9.25
CA ASN A 108 -9.21 -11.00 8.09
C ASN A 108 -7.69 -10.87 8.23
N VAL A 109 -7.20 -9.67 8.54
CA VAL A 109 -5.76 -9.45 8.76
C VAL A 109 -5.24 -10.26 9.94
N ARG A 110 -6.03 -10.42 11.01
CA ARG A 110 -5.66 -11.30 12.14
C ARG A 110 -5.52 -12.77 11.74
N ALA A 111 -6.36 -13.26 10.83
CA ALA A 111 -6.21 -14.62 10.29
C ALA A 111 -4.93 -14.74 9.45
N LEU A 112 -4.65 -13.75 8.59
CA LEU A 112 -3.42 -13.70 7.78
C LEU A 112 -2.16 -13.66 8.64
N PHE A 113 -2.14 -12.83 9.69
CA PHE A 113 -1.07 -12.75 10.67
C PHE A 113 -0.80 -14.09 11.35
N ARG A 114 -1.84 -14.78 11.83
CA ARG A 114 -1.71 -16.09 12.47
C ARG A 114 -1.16 -17.14 11.50
N ALA A 115 -1.68 -17.17 10.28
CA ALA A 115 -1.20 -18.09 9.24
C ALA A 115 0.29 -17.83 8.89
N ALA A 116 0.68 -16.57 8.76
CA ALA A 116 2.07 -16.18 8.52
C ALA A 116 2.99 -16.55 9.69
N LYS A 117 2.59 -16.30 10.95
CA LYS A 117 3.35 -16.73 12.15
C LYS A 117 3.54 -18.24 12.20
N THR A 118 2.50 -19.03 11.91
CA THR A 118 2.59 -20.49 11.89
C THR A 118 3.61 -20.96 10.86
N ARG A 119 3.51 -20.47 9.62
CA ARG A 119 4.47 -20.80 8.57
C ARG A 119 5.89 -20.36 8.92
N ALA A 120 6.07 -19.15 9.45
CA ALA A 120 7.38 -18.65 9.86
C ALA A 120 8.08 -19.52 10.91
N ARG A 121 7.31 -20.19 11.79
CA ARG A 121 7.86 -21.14 12.78
C ARG A 121 8.30 -22.44 12.13
N SER A 122 7.55 -22.95 11.16
CA SER A 122 7.86 -24.20 10.44
C SER A 122 9.13 -24.10 9.58
N PHE A 123 9.57 -22.90 9.19
CA PHE A 123 10.84 -22.70 8.47
C PHE A 123 12.07 -22.56 9.38
N LYS A 124 11.87 -22.51 10.71
CA LYS A 124 12.95 -22.36 11.70
C LYS A 124 13.27 -23.65 12.46
N GLY A 125 12.58 -24.76 12.17
CA GLY A 125 12.85 -26.08 12.73
C GLY A 125 13.21 -27.05 11.63
#